data_AF-A0A2A5G2J8-F1
#
_entry.id   AF-A0A2A5G2J8-F1
#
_cell.length_a   1.000
_cell.length_b   1.000
_cell.length_c   1.000
_cell.angle_alpha   90.00
_cell.angle_beta   90.00
_cell.angle_gamma   90.00
#
_symmetry.space_group_name_H-M   'P 1'
#
loop_
_entity.id
_entity.type
_entity.pdbx_description
1 polymer ?
#
loop_
_entity_poly.entity_id
_entity_poly.type
_entity_poly.pdbx_seq_one_letter_code
_entity_poly.pdbx_strand_id
1 'polypeptide(L)'
;MPTNDTGPSNDTGGASDHSKKPEPGLIATVSVELLQRLHAHHSSQLTLCDELEEIADSLPDQIDYIRCMRAAKMLDPAVRYAHRFEELELFPLLANSERTSVELQRSLQRLRFEHLEDESFAEELADKLLDIAEGRIVPSGSTEQAELLGYMLRGFFEGLRRHIAFERDHILSRIGTIN
;
A
#
# COMPACT_ATOMS: atom_id res chain seq x y z
N MET A 1 -68.47 -13.39 -37.09
CA MET A 1 -68.06 -11.97 -37.03
C MET A 1 -69.31 -11.12 -37.06
N PRO A 2 -69.51 -10.15 -36.13
CA PRO A 2 -68.68 -9.79 -34.95
C PRO A 2 -68.72 -10.90 -33.86
N THR A 3 -68.55 -10.73 -32.53
CA THR A 3 -68.44 -9.57 -31.60
C THR A 3 -67.22 -9.72 -30.66
N ASN A 4 -67.04 -8.76 -29.73
CA ASN A 4 -66.15 -8.79 -28.56
C ASN A 4 -66.96 -9.08 -27.29
N ASP A 5 -66.35 -9.67 -26.25
CA ASP A 5 -66.70 -9.43 -24.84
C ASP A 5 -65.48 -9.64 -23.91
N THR A 6 -65.58 -9.28 -22.63
CA THR A 6 -64.52 -8.59 -21.88
C THR A 6 -64.25 -9.15 -20.48
N GLY A 7 -62.97 -9.39 -20.16
CA GLY A 7 -62.44 -9.53 -18.78
C GLY A 7 -62.78 -10.84 -18.03
N PRO A 8 -62.28 -11.06 -16.79
CA PRO A 8 -61.36 -10.23 -15.98
C PRO A 8 -59.90 -10.76 -16.02
N SER A 9 -58.88 -9.90 -15.99
CA SER A 9 -58.23 -9.38 -14.77
C SER A 9 -57.92 -10.44 -13.70
N ASN A 10 -56.65 -10.82 -13.56
CA ASN A 10 -56.14 -11.39 -12.32
C ASN A 10 -54.76 -10.79 -12.02
N ASP A 11 -54.77 -9.71 -11.24
CA ASP A 11 -53.59 -9.12 -10.61
C ASP A 11 -53.32 -9.87 -9.30
N THR A 12 -52.15 -10.49 -9.19
CA THR A 12 -51.65 -11.02 -7.91
C THR A 12 -50.20 -10.59 -7.74
N GLY A 13 -50.02 -9.35 -7.28
CA GLY A 13 -48.74 -8.83 -6.81
C GLY A 13 -48.14 -9.69 -5.70
N GLY A 14 -47.17 -10.53 -6.05
CA GLY A 14 -46.30 -11.22 -5.11
C GLY A 14 -45.26 -10.26 -4.55
N ALA A 15 -45.63 -9.45 -3.56
CA ALA A 15 -44.71 -8.61 -2.82
C ALA A 15 -43.74 -9.47 -2.00
N SER A 16 -42.62 -9.84 -2.62
CA SER A 16 -41.52 -10.52 -1.94
C SER A 16 -40.73 -9.51 -1.12
N ASP A 17 -41.24 -9.22 0.09
CA ASP A 17 -40.47 -8.58 1.16
C ASP A 17 -39.35 -9.53 1.59
N HIS A 18 -38.28 -9.55 0.80
CA HIS A 18 -36.98 -10.00 1.26
C HIS A 18 -36.33 -8.83 2.00
N SER A 19 -36.76 -8.66 3.24
CA SER A 19 -35.98 -8.07 4.32
C SER A 19 -34.62 -8.77 4.38
N LYS A 20 -33.69 -8.31 3.54
CA LYS A 20 -32.29 -8.75 3.52
C LYS A 20 -31.72 -8.47 4.90
N LYS A 21 -31.55 -9.52 5.70
CA LYS A 21 -30.64 -9.48 6.83
C LYS A 21 -29.30 -8.92 6.32
N PRO A 22 -28.63 -8.03 7.06
CA PRO A 22 -27.30 -7.58 6.67
C PRO A 22 -26.40 -8.82 6.55
N GLU A 23 -25.92 -9.05 5.34
CA GLU A 23 -24.91 -10.06 5.05
C GLU A 23 -23.72 -9.81 6.00
N PRO A 24 -23.27 -10.82 6.78
CA PRO A 24 -22.10 -10.63 7.63
C PRO A 24 -20.90 -10.30 6.73
N GLY A 25 -20.29 -9.13 6.97
CA GLY A 25 -19.18 -8.63 6.16
C GLY A 25 -17.95 -9.54 6.19
N LEU A 26 -16.93 -9.17 5.42
CA LEU A 26 -15.63 -9.88 5.33
C LEU A 26 -14.90 -10.03 6.70
N ILE A 27 -15.38 -9.31 7.71
CA ILE A 27 -14.98 -9.22 9.12
C ILE A 27 -14.68 -10.56 9.79
N ALA A 28 -15.23 -11.70 9.33
CA ALA A 28 -15.05 -13.00 9.98
C ALA A 28 -13.60 -13.56 9.92
N THR A 29 -12.72 -13.05 9.04
CA THR A 29 -11.46 -13.75 8.70
C THR A 29 -10.16 -12.98 9.00
N VAL A 30 -10.21 -11.66 9.26
CA VAL A 30 -9.02 -10.84 9.56
C VAL A 30 -9.00 -10.44 11.03
N SER A 31 -7.94 -10.79 11.76
CA SER A 31 -7.83 -10.48 13.18
C SER A 31 -7.42 -9.03 13.44
N VAL A 32 -7.80 -8.51 14.62
CA VAL A 32 -7.37 -7.19 15.11
C VAL A 32 -5.85 -7.12 15.20
N GLU A 33 -5.18 -8.21 15.57
CA GLU A 33 -3.72 -8.33 15.61
C GLU A 33 -3.08 -8.16 14.23
N LEU A 34 -3.67 -8.76 13.17
CA LEU A 34 -3.17 -8.60 11.80
C LEU A 34 -3.27 -7.13 11.35
N LEU A 35 -4.40 -6.47 11.65
CA LEU A 35 -4.57 -5.05 11.36
C LEU A 35 -3.59 -4.18 12.15
N GLN A 36 -3.35 -4.47 13.43
CA GLN A 36 -2.36 -3.75 14.24
C GLN A 36 -0.94 -3.88 13.66
N ARG A 37 -0.58 -5.08 13.18
CA ARG A 37 0.72 -5.31 12.53
C ARG A 37 0.85 -4.55 11.22
N LEU A 38 -0.17 -4.55 10.35
CA LEU A 38 -0.15 -3.75 9.12
C LEU A 38 0.02 -2.25 9.42
N HIS A 39 -0.73 -1.70 10.37
CA HIS A 39 -0.58 -0.30 10.77
C HIS A 39 0.82 0.00 11.34
N ALA A 40 1.45 -0.94 12.03
CA ALA A 40 2.83 -0.79 12.51
C ALA A 40 3.84 -0.79 11.35
N HIS A 41 3.69 -1.68 10.36
CA HIS A 41 4.51 -1.67 9.14
C HIS A 41 4.38 -0.35 8.38
N HIS A 42 3.15 0.09 8.09
CA HIS A 42 2.89 1.39 7.45
C HIS A 42 3.48 2.57 8.25
N SER A 43 3.37 2.55 9.57
CA SER A 43 3.90 3.63 10.41
C SER A 43 5.43 3.67 10.33
N SER A 44 6.09 2.51 10.33
CA SER A 44 7.55 2.41 10.17
C SER A 44 8.02 2.89 8.79
N GLN A 45 7.31 2.52 7.72
CA GLN A 45 7.61 2.97 6.36
C GLN A 45 7.38 4.48 6.20
N LEU A 46 6.32 5.05 6.80
CA LEU A 46 6.06 6.49 6.76
C LEU A 46 7.11 7.28 7.54
N THR A 47 7.51 6.84 8.74
CA THR A 47 8.62 7.47 9.49
C THR A 47 9.92 7.47 8.68
N LEU A 48 10.20 6.38 7.97
CA LEU A 48 11.34 6.30 7.05
C LEU A 48 11.20 7.26 5.86
N CYS A 49 10.00 7.41 5.27
CA CYS A 49 9.75 8.40 4.21
C CYS A 49 10.05 9.83 4.69
N ASP A 50 9.65 10.17 5.92
CA ASP A 50 9.92 11.47 6.53
C ASP A 50 11.43 11.68 6.77
N GLU A 51 12.16 10.63 7.21
CA GLU A 51 13.63 10.71 7.31
C GLU A 51 14.32 10.89 5.95
N LEU A 52 13.83 10.25 4.88
CA LEU A 52 14.35 10.40 3.52
C LEU A 52 14.05 11.79 2.92
N GLU A 53 12.88 12.36 3.21
CA GLU A 53 12.51 13.73 2.83
C GLU A 53 13.40 14.77 3.50
N GLU A 54 13.66 14.62 4.81
CA GLU A 54 14.61 15.50 5.53
C GLU A 54 16.05 15.39 4.97
N ILE A 55 16.49 14.22 4.49
CA ILE A 55 17.76 14.12 3.74
C ILE A 55 17.64 14.88 2.41
N ALA A 56 16.57 14.65 1.65
CA ALA A 56 16.39 15.21 0.31
C ALA A 56 16.30 16.74 0.28
N ASP A 57 15.77 17.36 1.33
CA ASP A 57 15.66 18.81 1.52
C ASP A 57 16.95 19.44 2.11
N SER A 58 17.85 18.63 2.67
CA SER A 58 19.16 19.08 3.18
C SER A 58 20.24 19.25 2.09
N LEU A 59 19.98 18.75 0.88
CA LEU A 59 20.92 18.76 -0.25
C LEU A 59 21.05 20.15 -0.90
N PRO A 60 22.24 20.52 -1.42
CA PRO A 60 23.50 19.76 -1.37
C PRO A 60 24.32 20.01 -0.08
N ASP A 61 24.04 21.09 0.65
CA ASP A 61 25.03 21.70 1.56
C ASP A 61 24.94 21.29 3.04
N GLN A 62 23.82 20.70 3.49
CA GLN A 62 23.52 20.47 4.91
C GLN A 62 23.38 18.98 5.28
N ILE A 63 24.16 18.13 4.63
CA ILE A 63 24.05 16.67 4.73
C ILE A 63 24.39 16.16 6.14
N ASP A 64 23.42 15.47 6.75
CA ASP A 64 23.62 14.69 7.97
C ASP A 64 24.04 13.25 7.64
N TYR A 65 25.36 13.00 7.70
CA TYR A 65 25.95 11.68 7.45
C TYR A 65 25.46 10.58 8.41
N ILE A 66 25.09 10.93 9.65
CA ILE A 66 24.56 9.97 10.62
C ILE A 66 23.12 9.58 10.24
N ARG A 67 22.33 10.55 9.77
CA ARG A 67 21.00 10.29 9.20
C ARG A 67 21.07 9.43 7.94
N CYS A 68 21.99 9.72 7.00
CA CYS A 68 22.23 8.86 5.84
C CYS A 68 22.58 7.41 6.25
N MET A 69 23.48 7.23 7.23
CA MET A 69 23.85 5.90 7.76
C MET A 69 22.66 5.17 8.39
N ARG A 70 21.78 5.89 9.10
CA ARG A 70 20.57 5.32 9.72
C ARG A 70 19.55 4.92 8.66
N ALA A 71 19.23 5.82 7.74
CA ALA A 71 18.28 5.58 6.66
C ALA A 71 18.72 4.39 5.79
N ALA A 72 19.99 4.33 5.36
CA ALA A 72 20.55 3.20 4.61
C ALA A 72 20.33 1.85 5.31
N LYS A 73 20.54 1.79 6.63
CA LYS A 73 20.38 0.56 7.44
C LYS A 73 18.92 0.19 7.72
N MET A 74 18.00 1.13 7.60
CA MET A 74 16.57 0.92 7.87
C MET A 74 15.75 0.66 6.60
N LEU A 75 16.20 1.19 5.46
CA LEU A 75 15.45 1.25 4.21
C LEU A 75 15.05 -0.15 3.69
N ASP A 76 16.03 -0.98 3.37
CA ASP A 76 15.79 -2.34 2.87
C ASP A 76 14.99 -3.22 3.88
N PRO A 77 15.37 -3.31 5.18
CA PRO A 77 14.60 -4.12 6.13
C PRO A 77 13.15 -3.65 6.33
N ALA A 78 12.90 -2.33 6.39
CA ALA A 78 11.54 -1.81 6.62
C ALA A 78 10.59 -2.16 5.46
N VAL A 79 11.08 -2.08 4.23
CA VAL A 79 10.32 -2.40 3.01
C VAL A 79 10.10 -3.91 2.92
N ARG A 80 11.16 -4.72 2.94
CA ARG A 80 11.05 -6.19 2.81
C ARG A 80 10.20 -6.83 3.91
N TYR A 81 10.26 -6.33 5.15
CA TYR A 81 9.44 -6.89 6.23
C TYR A 81 7.95 -6.56 6.09
N ALA A 82 7.59 -5.40 5.52
CA ALA A 82 6.19 -5.07 5.22
C ALA A 82 5.66 -5.96 4.08
N HIS A 83 6.31 -5.94 2.90
CA HIS A 83 5.91 -6.74 1.75
C HIS A 83 5.84 -8.24 2.07
N ARG A 84 6.81 -8.77 2.84
CA ARG A 84 6.79 -10.17 3.25
C ARG A 84 5.62 -10.49 4.18
N PHE A 85 5.27 -9.58 5.09
CA PHE A 85 4.09 -9.73 5.93
C PHE A 85 2.80 -9.72 5.09
N GLU A 86 2.69 -8.77 4.17
CA GLU A 86 1.57 -8.68 3.23
C GLU A 86 1.43 -9.95 2.40
N GLU A 87 2.51 -10.41 1.74
CA GLU A 87 2.46 -11.56 0.83
C GLU A 87 2.28 -12.92 1.51
N LEU A 88 2.78 -13.09 2.73
CA LEU A 88 2.71 -14.37 3.46
C LEU A 88 1.49 -14.48 4.38
N GLU A 89 0.91 -13.36 4.83
CA GLU A 89 -0.16 -13.36 5.83
C GLU A 89 -1.42 -12.62 5.36
N LEU A 90 -1.31 -11.37 4.90
CA LEU A 90 -2.49 -10.56 4.54
C LEU A 90 -3.12 -10.98 3.20
N PHE A 91 -2.33 -11.00 2.12
CA PHE A 91 -2.78 -11.28 0.77
C PHE A 91 -3.37 -12.70 0.64
N PRO A 92 -2.84 -13.76 1.30
CA PRO A 92 -3.48 -15.07 1.29
C PRO A 92 -4.87 -15.07 1.95
N LEU A 93 -5.09 -14.32 3.03
CA LEU A 93 -6.42 -14.20 3.66
C LEU A 93 -7.39 -13.43 2.76
N LEU A 94 -6.91 -12.37 2.11
CA LEU A 94 -7.71 -11.57 1.17
C LEU A 94 -8.01 -12.30 -0.14
N ALA A 95 -7.12 -13.17 -0.62
CA ALA A 95 -7.29 -13.88 -1.89
C ALA A 95 -8.17 -15.13 -1.77
N ASN A 96 -8.15 -15.81 -0.61
CA ASN A 96 -8.90 -17.04 -0.35
C ASN A 96 -10.32 -16.79 0.22
N SER A 97 -10.75 -15.54 0.37
CA SER A 97 -12.10 -15.24 0.85
C SER A 97 -13.16 -15.54 -0.23
N GLU A 98 -14.30 -16.09 0.18
CA GLU A 98 -15.48 -16.26 -0.70
C GLU A 98 -16.02 -14.94 -1.27
N ARG A 99 -15.71 -13.80 -0.61
CA ARG A 99 -16.12 -12.46 -1.04
C ARG A 99 -15.07 -11.73 -1.89
N THR A 100 -13.98 -12.40 -2.29
CA THR A 100 -12.91 -11.80 -3.09
C THR A 100 -13.41 -11.50 -4.51
N SER A 101 -13.29 -10.26 -4.97
CA SER A 101 -13.61 -9.90 -6.35
C SER A 101 -12.42 -10.10 -7.30
N VAL A 102 -12.70 -10.23 -8.60
CA VAL A 102 -11.66 -10.38 -9.64
C VAL A 102 -10.76 -9.14 -9.69
N GLU A 103 -11.31 -7.96 -9.42
CA GLU A 103 -10.56 -6.71 -9.30
C GLU A 103 -9.58 -6.76 -8.12
N LEU A 104 -10.04 -7.23 -6.94
CA LEU A 104 -9.17 -7.38 -5.78
C LEU A 104 -8.05 -8.38 -6.05
N GLN A 105 -8.33 -9.55 -6.64
CA GLN A 105 -7.24 -10.49 -7.00
C GLN A 105 -6.25 -9.88 -8.00
N ARG A 106 -6.71 -9.09 -8.97
CA ARG A 106 -5.83 -8.36 -9.90
C ARG A 106 -5.00 -7.29 -9.19
N SER A 107 -5.57 -6.57 -8.22
CA SER A 107 -4.86 -5.60 -7.39
C SER A 107 -3.79 -6.28 -6.53
N LEU A 108 -4.12 -7.39 -5.85
CA LEU A 108 -3.14 -8.16 -5.08
C LEU A 108 -2.01 -8.67 -5.98
N GLN A 109 -2.31 -9.19 -7.17
CA GLN A 109 -1.29 -9.61 -8.12
C GLN A 109 -0.40 -8.45 -8.58
N ARG A 110 -0.97 -7.27 -8.84
CA ARG A 110 -0.23 -6.06 -9.21
C ARG A 110 0.70 -5.61 -8.09
N LEU A 111 0.21 -5.53 -6.84
CA LEU A 111 1.03 -5.12 -5.70
C LEU A 111 2.29 -5.99 -5.56
N ARG A 112 2.18 -7.31 -5.73
CA ARG A 112 3.34 -8.23 -5.71
C ARG A 112 4.38 -7.99 -6.81
N PHE A 113 3.99 -7.39 -7.94
CA PHE A 113 4.96 -6.95 -8.96
C PHE A 113 5.57 -5.60 -8.59
N GLU A 114 4.79 -4.69 -8.01
CA GLU A 114 5.25 -3.38 -7.54
C GLU A 114 6.23 -3.54 -6.36
N HIS A 115 6.02 -4.51 -5.46
CA HIS A 115 6.95 -4.88 -4.39
C HIS A 115 8.36 -5.20 -4.90
N LEU A 116 8.49 -5.85 -6.07
CA LEU A 116 9.80 -6.19 -6.64
C LEU A 116 10.56 -4.95 -7.11
N GLU A 117 9.85 -3.95 -7.64
CA GLU A 117 10.41 -2.66 -8.05
C GLU A 117 10.73 -1.79 -6.83
N ASP A 118 9.80 -1.71 -5.86
CA ASP A 118 9.96 -0.99 -4.60
C ASP A 118 11.14 -1.57 -3.77
N GLU A 119 11.30 -2.90 -3.68
CA GLU A 119 12.47 -3.53 -3.01
C GLU A 119 13.78 -3.26 -3.75
N SER A 120 13.81 -3.38 -5.08
CA SER A 120 15.02 -3.13 -5.86
C SER A 120 15.47 -1.66 -5.78
N PHE A 121 14.52 -0.73 -5.71
CA PHE A 121 14.81 0.70 -5.56
C PHE A 121 15.23 1.03 -4.13
N ALA A 122 14.62 0.39 -3.11
CA ALA A 122 15.07 0.50 -1.72
C ALA A 122 16.53 0.03 -1.55
N GLU A 123 16.92 -1.08 -2.18
CA GLU A 123 18.28 -1.61 -2.18
C GLU A 123 19.27 -0.62 -2.84
N GLU A 124 18.99 -0.13 -4.06
CA GLU A 124 19.88 0.82 -4.75
C GLU A 124 20.03 2.16 -3.99
N LEU A 125 18.94 2.65 -3.38
CA LEU A 125 18.96 3.90 -2.61
C LEU A 125 19.67 3.72 -1.26
N ALA A 126 19.58 2.54 -0.63
CA ALA A 126 20.31 2.21 0.59
C ALA A 126 21.82 2.23 0.35
N ASP A 127 22.30 1.62 -0.73
CA ASP A 127 23.71 1.63 -1.13
C ASP A 127 24.24 3.05 -1.34
N LYS A 128 23.49 3.91 -2.05
CA LYS A 128 23.89 5.32 -2.25
C LYS A 128 23.94 6.11 -0.96
N LEU A 129 22.99 5.90 -0.05
CA LEU A 129 23.00 6.55 1.26
C LEU A 129 24.16 6.06 2.13
N LEU A 130 24.55 4.78 2.00
CA LEU A 130 25.73 4.22 2.67
C LEU A 130 27.04 4.79 2.09
N ASP A 131 27.15 4.90 0.76
CA ASP A 131 28.29 5.54 0.08
C ASP A 131 28.52 6.98 0.55
N ILE A 132 27.44 7.75 0.72
CA ILE A 132 27.50 9.11 1.26
C ILE A 132 27.94 9.09 2.72
N ALA A 133 27.32 8.25 3.54
CA ALA A 133 27.60 8.15 4.96
C ALA A 133 29.02 7.68 5.28
N GLU A 134 29.63 6.88 4.40
CA GLU A 134 31.02 6.43 4.49
C GLU A 134 32.01 7.37 3.75
N GLY A 135 31.52 8.50 3.21
CA GLY A 135 32.32 9.55 2.59
C GLY A 135 32.88 9.20 1.20
N ARG A 136 32.37 8.13 0.55
CA ARG A 136 32.71 7.78 -0.84
C ARG A 136 32.08 8.73 -1.85
N ILE A 137 30.89 9.23 -1.54
CA ILE A 137 30.18 10.26 -2.31
C ILE A 137 30.03 11.52 -1.44
N VAL A 138 30.33 12.69 -2.02
CA VAL A 138 30.18 14.00 -1.36
C VAL A 138 29.31 14.88 -2.26
N PRO A 139 27.97 14.89 -2.08
CA PRO A 139 27.07 15.59 -3.00
C PRO A 139 27.30 17.11 -3.09
N SER A 140 27.80 17.76 -2.04
CA SER A 140 28.23 19.18 -2.12
C SER A 140 29.42 19.43 -3.05
N GLY A 141 30.15 18.39 -3.44
CA GLY A 141 31.19 18.47 -4.46
C GLY A 141 30.68 18.48 -5.91
N SER A 142 29.38 18.26 -6.15
CA SER A 142 28.81 18.13 -7.50
C SER A 142 27.29 18.31 -7.51
N THR A 143 26.82 19.40 -8.10
CA THR A 143 25.39 19.72 -8.26
C THR A 143 24.62 18.56 -8.92
N GLU A 144 25.17 17.95 -9.97
CA GLU A 144 24.56 16.81 -10.67
C GLU A 144 24.34 15.59 -9.75
N GLN A 145 25.31 15.26 -8.89
CA GLN A 145 25.16 14.15 -7.93
C GLN A 145 24.11 14.47 -6.85
N ALA A 146 24.03 15.71 -6.39
CA ALA A 146 23.02 16.14 -5.43
C ALA A 146 21.61 16.17 -6.04
N GLU A 147 21.46 16.63 -7.29
CA GLU A 147 20.19 16.61 -8.03
C GLU A 147 19.72 15.18 -8.28
N LEU A 148 20.61 14.28 -8.73
CA LEU A 148 20.30 12.86 -8.94
C LEU A 148 19.85 12.18 -7.64
N LEU A 149 20.58 12.37 -6.54
CA LEU A 149 20.21 11.84 -5.23
C LEU A 149 18.87 12.41 -4.75
N GLY A 150 18.66 13.72 -4.90
CA GLY A 150 17.42 14.39 -4.54
C GLY A 150 16.22 13.94 -5.37
N TYR A 151 16.43 13.55 -6.63
CA TYR A 151 15.43 12.90 -7.49
C TYR A 151 15.12 11.48 -7.02
N MET A 152 16.14 10.66 -6.73
CA MET A 152 15.94 9.28 -6.27
C MET A 152 15.22 9.20 -4.93
N LEU A 153 15.61 10.03 -3.94
CA LEU A 153 14.94 10.10 -2.65
C LEU A 153 13.44 10.42 -2.81
N ARG A 154 13.12 11.48 -3.57
CA ARG A 154 11.72 11.90 -3.81
C ARG A 154 10.92 10.86 -4.58
N GLY A 155 11.50 10.29 -5.64
CA GLY A 155 10.88 9.20 -6.40
C GLY A 155 10.49 8.02 -5.50
N PHE A 156 11.40 7.62 -4.60
CA PHE A 156 11.16 6.54 -3.65
C PHE A 156 10.12 6.89 -2.58
N PHE A 157 10.33 7.94 -1.78
CA PHE A 157 9.46 8.20 -0.63
C PHE A 157 8.04 8.61 -1.04
N GLU A 158 7.88 9.31 -2.16
CA GLU A 158 6.55 9.58 -2.68
C GLU A 158 5.89 8.33 -3.26
N GLY A 159 6.68 7.43 -3.87
CA GLY A 159 6.22 6.12 -4.34
C GLY A 159 5.64 5.31 -3.19
N LEU A 160 6.42 5.12 -2.13
CA LEU A 160 6.01 4.37 -0.94
C LEU A 160 4.83 5.02 -0.19
N ARG A 161 4.75 6.36 -0.14
CA ARG A 161 3.56 7.06 0.38
C ARG A 161 2.30 6.79 -0.46
N ARG A 162 2.41 6.76 -1.80
CA ARG A 162 1.30 6.38 -2.71
C ARG A 162 0.91 4.91 -2.58
N HIS A 163 1.89 4.02 -2.39
CA HIS A 163 1.68 2.60 -2.11
C HIS A 163 0.79 2.43 -0.86
N ILE A 164 1.23 2.98 0.28
CA ILE A 164 0.52 2.89 1.56
C ILE A 164 -0.88 3.53 1.49
N ALA A 165 -1.03 4.64 0.76
CA ALA A 165 -2.33 5.25 0.52
C ALA A 165 -3.27 4.32 -0.27
N PHE A 166 -2.78 3.70 -1.36
CA PHE A 166 -3.54 2.72 -2.13
C PHE A 166 -4.02 1.55 -1.28
N GLU A 167 -3.15 1.00 -0.42
CA GLU A 167 -3.53 -0.08 0.49
C GLU A 167 -4.62 0.34 1.49
N ARG A 168 -4.48 1.51 2.11
CA ARG A 168 -5.47 2.03 3.07
C ARG A 168 -6.83 2.26 2.39
N ASP A 169 -6.84 2.88 1.22
CA ASP A 169 -8.07 3.28 0.54
C ASP A 169 -8.75 2.13 -0.22
N HIS A 170 -8.01 1.12 -0.68
CA HIS A 170 -8.54 0.06 -1.55
C HIS A 170 -8.42 -1.37 -1.00
N ILE A 171 -7.48 -1.64 -0.08
CA ILE A 171 -7.32 -2.97 0.54
C ILE A 171 -8.01 -2.98 1.92
N LEU A 172 -7.64 -2.06 2.83
CA LEU A 172 -8.24 -2.00 4.17
C LEU A 172 -9.74 -1.65 4.14
N SER A 173 -10.17 -0.76 3.24
CA SER A 173 -11.59 -0.41 3.09
C SER A 173 -12.50 -1.60 2.73
N ARG A 174 -11.93 -2.71 2.23
CA ARG A 174 -12.66 -3.95 1.92
C ARG A 174 -12.82 -4.89 3.12
N ILE A 175 -11.98 -4.76 4.14
CA ILE A 175 -11.98 -5.64 5.32
C ILE A 175 -13.16 -5.34 6.25
N GLY A 176 -13.68 -4.10 6.20
CA GLY A 176 -14.86 -3.66 6.95
C GLY A 176 -14.48 -3.12 8.32
N THR A 177 -14.60 -1.80 8.48
CA THR A 177 -14.28 -1.11 9.74
C THR A 177 -15.25 -1.50 10.84
N ILE A 178 -14.73 -1.93 11.99
CA ILE A 178 -15.50 -2.04 13.23
C ILE A 178 -15.73 -0.61 13.74
N ASN A 179 -16.99 -0.19 13.80
CA ASN A 179 -17.48 0.95 14.58
C ASN A 179 -18.24 0.42 15.80
#